data_AF-A0AAI9MNB2-F1
#
_entry.id   AF-A0AAI9MNB2-F1
#
_cell.length_a   1.000
_cell.length_b   1.000
_cell.length_c   1.000
_cell.angle_alpha   90.00
_cell.angle_beta   90.00
_cell.angle_gamma   90.00
#
_symmetry.space_group_name_H-M   'P 1'
#
loop_
_entity.id
_entity.type
_entity.pdbx_description
1 polymer ?
#
loop_
_entity_poly.entity_id
_entity_poly.type
_entity_poly.pdbx_seq_one_letter_code
_entity_poly.pdbx_strand_id
1 'polypeptide(L)'
;MLPSLNHIILTVALQALREGNIHHCETMGFTYDEMNLLGCLSINDLITLSQAPLPLVDITIRHDVLQKLLASSHEENRRQEQLNRAVRLGGSIALMNRYFGVGSRETCARRRLLGVSVPNGRTPIPDEETDAAIWHQWQKYRVENIDSPEALDAMMQVTENLSSCTAPSLTVVWNCITHCERKNTVRRIQRAR
;
A
#
# COMPACT_ATOMS: atom_id res chain seq x y z
N MET A 1 -10.72 -24.91 26.03
CA MET A 1 -10.74 -23.65 26.80
C MET A 1 -9.58 -22.81 26.29
N LEU A 2 -9.78 -21.53 26.00
CA LEU A 2 -8.66 -20.65 25.66
C LEU A 2 -7.65 -20.70 26.80
N PRO A 3 -6.32 -20.78 26.54
CA PRO A 3 -5.34 -20.64 27.60
C PRO A 3 -5.64 -19.35 28.37
N SER A 4 -5.60 -19.43 29.70
CA SER A 4 -5.79 -18.25 30.54
C SER A 4 -4.79 -17.18 30.12
N LEU A 5 -5.21 -15.92 30.12
CA LEU A 5 -4.35 -14.79 29.76
C LEU A 5 -3.05 -14.78 30.58
N ASN A 6 -3.14 -15.18 31.85
CA ASN A 6 -2.02 -15.35 32.76
C ASN A 6 -0.97 -16.33 32.22
N HIS A 7 -1.39 -17.47 31.67
CA HIS A 7 -0.49 -18.46 31.09
C HIS A 7 0.30 -17.89 29.90
N ILE A 8 -0.38 -17.16 29.01
CA ILE A 8 0.26 -16.56 27.82
C ILE A 8 1.31 -15.54 28.26
N ILE A 9 0.96 -14.61 29.15
CA ILE A 9 1.85 -13.55 29.61
C ILE A 9 3.10 -14.13 30.28
N LEU A 10 2.91 -15.08 31.20
CA LEU A 10 4.03 -15.73 31.90
C LEU A 10 4.95 -16.47 30.92
N THR A 11 4.38 -17.17 29.94
CA THR A 11 5.17 -17.92 28.95
C THR A 11 5.97 -16.98 28.05
N VAL A 12 5.37 -15.88 27.58
CA VAL A 12 6.06 -14.87 26.76
C VAL A 12 7.17 -14.18 27.55
N ALA A 13 6.91 -13.81 28.81
CA ALA A 13 7.92 -13.22 29.69
C ALA A 13 9.09 -14.17 29.94
N LEU A 14 8.83 -15.44 30.26
CA LEU A 14 9.88 -16.45 30.48
C LEU A 14 10.68 -16.76 29.21
N GLN A 15 10.02 -16.78 28.04
CA GLN A 15 10.71 -16.94 26.77
C GLN A 15 11.65 -15.77 26.50
N ALA A 16 11.19 -14.53 26.69
CA ALA A 16 12.01 -13.33 26.52
C ALA A 16 13.20 -13.31 27.49
N LEU A 17 13.01 -13.71 28.75
CA LEU A 17 14.09 -13.87 29.72
C LEU A 17 15.11 -14.92 29.30
N ARG A 18 14.66 -16.07 28.79
CA ARG A 18 15.53 -17.15 28.27
C ARG A 18 16.34 -16.69 27.07
N GLU A 19 15.76 -15.85 26.21
CA GLU A 19 16.43 -15.25 25.04
C GLU A 19 17.33 -14.05 25.40
N GLY A 20 17.35 -13.63 26.67
CA GLY A 20 18.12 -12.47 27.14
C GLY A 20 17.51 -11.13 26.74
N ASN A 21 16.26 -11.11 26.29
CA ASN A 21 15.56 -9.91 25.84
C ASN A 21 14.85 -9.19 27.00
N ILE A 22 15.63 -8.64 27.91
CA ILE A 22 15.14 -7.96 29.13
C ILE A 22 14.26 -6.75 28.76
N HIS A 23 14.64 -6.01 27.70
CA HIS A 23 13.87 -4.85 27.22
C HIS A 23 12.43 -5.22 26.85
N HIS A 24 12.20 -6.41 26.30
CA HIS A 24 10.84 -6.85 25.96
C HIS A 24 9.96 -7.01 27.22
N CYS A 25 10.53 -7.57 28.29
CA CYS A 25 9.84 -7.70 29.58
C CYS A 25 9.56 -6.33 30.22
N GLU A 26 10.49 -5.38 30.15
CA GLU A 26 10.25 -4.00 30.59
C GLU A 26 9.11 -3.33 29.81
N THR A 27 9.06 -3.56 28.49
CA THR A 27 8.00 -3.01 27.62
C THR A 27 6.62 -3.59 27.97
N MET A 28 6.56 -4.82 28.48
CA MET A 28 5.35 -5.42 29.02
C MET A 28 4.96 -4.87 30.41
N GLY A 29 5.85 -4.13 31.06
CA GLY A 29 5.63 -3.52 32.37
C GLY A 29 6.22 -4.29 33.55
N PHE A 30 7.01 -5.35 33.32
CA PHE A 30 7.67 -6.08 34.41
C PHE A 30 8.84 -5.28 34.98
N THR A 31 8.95 -5.26 36.30
CA THR A 31 10.11 -4.73 37.02
C THR A 31 11.26 -5.75 37.06
N TYR A 32 12.49 -5.28 37.32
CA TYR A 32 13.65 -6.15 37.46
C TYR A 32 13.50 -7.19 38.59
N ASP A 33 12.88 -6.81 39.70
CA ASP A 33 12.66 -7.72 40.81
C ASP A 33 11.66 -8.83 40.43
N GLU A 34 10.57 -8.47 39.75
CA GLU A 34 9.60 -9.44 39.23
C GLU A 34 10.24 -10.37 38.20
N MET A 35 11.07 -9.84 37.30
CA MET A 35 11.80 -10.66 36.32
C MET A 35 12.75 -11.67 36.98
N ASN A 36 13.46 -11.27 38.03
CA ASN A 36 14.32 -12.17 38.79
C ASN A 36 13.50 -13.27 39.49
N LEU A 37 12.36 -12.91 40.09
CA LEU A 37 11.46 -13.87 40.72
C LEU A 37 10.89 -14.85 39.69
N LEU A 38 10.47 -14.37 38.52
CA LEU A 38 10.00 -15.20 37.41
C LEU A 38 11.07 -16.19 36.95
N GLY A 39 12.33 -15.75 36.85
CA GLY A 39 13.47 -16.60 36.47
C GLY A 39 13.77 -17.74 37.46
N CYS A 40 13.35 -17.60 38.72
CA CYS A 40 13.52 -18.61 39.76
C CYS A 40 12.29 -19.51 39.96
N LEU A 41 11.20 -19.33 39.21
CA LEU A 41 9.98 -20.11 39.39
C LEU A 41 10.18 -21.59 39.05
N SER A 42 9.61 -22.46 39.89
CA SER A 42 9.48 -23.87 39.54
C SER A 42 8.34 -24.10 38.53
N ILE A 43 8.33 -25.27 37.89
CA ILE A 43 7.24 -25.68 37.00
C ILE A 43 5.89 -25.69 37.73
N ASN A 44 5.88 -26.10 39.00
CA ASN A 44 4.65 -26.14 39.80
C ASN A 44 4.12 -24.73 40.07
N ASP A 45 5.01 -23.79 40.42
CA ASP A 45 4.61 -22.40 40.67
C ASP A 45 4.04 -21.74 39.41
N LEU A 46 4.65 -22.02 38.25
CA LEU A 46 4.16 -21.55 36.96
C LEU A 46 2.75 -22.08 36.68
N ILE A 47 2.50 -23.36 36.91
CA ILE A 47 1.17 -23.96 36.76
C ILE A 47 0.17 -23.25 37.69
N THR A 48 0.51 -23.07 38.96
CA THR A 48 -0.35 -22.40 39.94
C THR A 48 -0.67 -20.95 39.53
N LEU A 49 0.33 -20.17 39.14
CA LEU A 49 0.15 -18.78 38.71
C LEU A 49 -0.66 -18.69 37.42
N SER A 50 -0.45 -19.62 36.48
CA SER A 50 -1.19 -19.66 35.22
C SER A 50 -2.68 -19.97 35.42
N GLN A 51 -3.02 -20.72 36.46
CA GLN A 51 -4.40 -21.10 36.81
C GLN A 51 -5.05 -20.12 37.80
N ALA A 52 -4.36 -19.05 38.20
CA ALA A 52 -4.89 -18.07 39.14
C ALA A 52 -6.19 -17.43 38.61
N PRO A 53 -7.23 -17.28 39.45
CA PRO A 53 -8.53 -16.73 39.02
C PRO A 53 -8.49 -15.22 38.78
N LEU A 54 -7.49 -14.51 39.30
CA LEU A 54 -7.31 -13.07 39.06
C LEU A 54 -6.46 -12.85 37.81
N PRO A 55 -6.85 -11.95 36.89
CA PRO A 55 -6.03 -11.57 35.75
C PRO A 55 -4.78 -10.81 36.23
N LEU A 56 -3.61 -11.18 35.70
CA LEU A 56 -2.35 -10.49 35.97
C LEU A 56 -2.25 -9.12 35.27
N VAL A 57 -3.02 -8.92 34.20
CA VAL A 57 -2.95 -7.74 33.34
C VAL A 57 -4.36 -7.25 33.00
N ASP A 58 -4.52 -5.94 32.98
CA ASP A 58 -5.70 -5.27 32.46
C ASP A 58 -5.53 -4.99 30.95
N ILE A 59 -6.44 -5.50 30.12
CA ILE A 59 -6.42 -5.30 28.67
C ILE A 59 -7.36 -4.15 28.32
N THR A 60 -6.80 -3.01 27.97
CA THR A 60 -7.54 -1.87 27.44
C THR A 60 -7.29 -1.71 25.94
N ILE A 61 -8.35 -1.46 25.17
CA ILE A 61 -8.23 -1.18 23.74
C ILE A 61 -7.99 0.32 23.55
N ARG A 62 -6.83 0.69 23.02
CA ARG A 62 -6.55 2.06 22.58
C ARG A 62 -7.26 2.33 21.26
N HIS A 63 -8.52 2.79 21.35
CA HIS A 63 -9.39 3.01 20.20
C HIS A 63 -8.84 4.03 19.19
N ASP A 64 -8.12 5.05 19.67
CA ASP A 64 -7.47 6.06 18.82
C ASP A 64 -6.35 5.46 17.96
N VAL A 65 -5.51 4.60 18.55
CA VAL A 65 -4.44 3.89 17.83
C VAL A 65 -5.03 2.88 16.86
N LEU A 66 -6.05 2.13 17.30
CA LEU A 66 -6.73 1.15 16.45
C LEU A 66 -7.33 1.82 15.21
N GLN A 67 -8.05 2.93 15.38
CA GLN A 67 -8.64 3.68 14.26
C GLN A 67 -7.57 4.18 13.27
N LYS A 68 -6.43 4.68 13.77
CA LYS A 68 -5.31 5.10 12.92
C LYS A 68 -4.72 3.93 12.13
N LEU A 69 -4.51 2.78 12.78
CA LEU A 69 -4.01 1.58 12.12
C LEU A 69 -4.99 1.08 11.05
N LEU A 70 -6.29 1.03 11.36
CA LEU A 70 -7.32 0.66 10.40
C LEU A 70 -7.34 1.61 9.20
N ALA A 71 -7.31 2.94 9.44
CA ALA A 71 -7.25 3.93 8.37
C ALA A 71 -6.01 3.75 7.49
N SER A 72 -4.83 3.53 8.08
CA SER A 72 -3.60 3.28 7.33
C SER A 72 -3.65 1.98 6.51
N SER A 73 -4.29 0.94 7.05
CA SER A 73 -4.46 -0.33 6.32
C SER A 73 -5.40 -0.17 5.14
N HIS A 74 -6.49 0.58 5.29
CA HIS A 74 -7.40 0.88 4.19
C HIS A 74 -6.73 1.71 3.10
N GLU A 75 -5.93 2.72 3.46
CA GLU A 75 -5.22 3.54 2.49
C GLU A 75 -4.16 2.74 1.72
N GLU A 76 -3.39 1.89 2.42
CA GLU A 76 -2.41 1.03 1.76
C GLU A 76 -3.08 0.00 0.83
N ASN A 77 -4.22 -0.57 1.22
CA ASN A 77 -4.99 -1.46 0.35
C ASN A 77 -5.46 -0.73 -0.92
N ARG A 78 -6.01 0.49 -0.79
CA ARG A 78 -6.43 1.31 -1.93
C ARG A 78 -5.26 1.60 -2.87
N ARG A 79 -4.10 1.98 -2.31
CA ARG A 79 -2.89 2.23 -3.08
C ARG A 79 -2.44 0.98 -3.85
N GLN A 80 -2.50 -0.20 -3.22
CA GLN A 80 -2.18 -1.47 -3.87
C GLN A 80 -3.16 -1.85 -4.98
N GLU A 81 -4.46 -1.60 -4.79
CA GLU A 81 -5.49 -1.80 -5.81
C GLU A 81 -5.27 -0.89 -7.02
N GLN A 82 -5.00 0.40 -6.81
CA GLN A 82 -4.68 1.35 -7.87
C GLN A 82 -3.43 0.95 -8.64
N LEU A 83 -2.38 0.51 -7.94
CA LEU A 83 -1.16 0.01 -8.56
C LEU A 83 -1.46 -1.20 -9.45
N ASN A 84 -2.20 -2.19 -8.93
CA ASN A 84 -2.58 -3.38 -9.69
C ASN A 84 -3.45 -3.03 -10.91
N ARG A 85 -4.35 -2.06 -10.77
CA ARG A 85 -5.17 -1.54 -11.88
C ARG A 85 -4.30 -0.88 -12.96
N ALA A 86 -3.37 -0.02 -12.58
CA ALA A 86 -2.42 0.60 -13.52
C ALA A 86 -1.58 -0.44 -14.26
N VAL A 87 -1.16 -1.51 -13.57
CA VAL A 87 -0.44 -2.63 -14.20
C VAL A 87 -1.32 -3.37 -15.20
N ARG A 88 -2.58 -3.69 -14.85
CA ARG A 88 -3.54 -4.36 -15.75
C ARG A 88 -3.80 -3.56 -17.02
N LEU A 89 -3.89 -2.23 -16.89
CA LEU A 89 -4.09 -1.33 -18.03
C LEU A 89 -2.82 -1.11 -18.87
N GLY A 90 -1.70 -1.77 -18.56
CA GLY A 90 -0.48 -1.67 -19.35
C GLY A 90 0.36 -0.41 -19.03
N GLY A 91 0.35 0.05 -17.79
CA GLY A 91 1.23 1.12 -17.31
C GLY A 91 2.71 0.75 -17.44
N SER A 92 3.51 1.65 -18.01
CA SER A 92 4.95 1.47 -18.23
C SER A 92 5.74 1.61 -16.93
N ILE A 93 6.99 1.11 -16.91
CA ILE A 93 7.86 1.24 -15.73
C ILE A 93 8.07 2.73 -15.37
N ALA A 94 8.16 3.61 -16.37
CA ALA A 94 8.31 5.05 -16.15
C ALA A 94 7.05 5.66 -15.48
N LEU A 95 5.86 5.27 -15.93
CA LEU A 95 4.60 5.69 -15.33
C LEU A 95 4.48 5.16 -13.89
N MET A 96 4.77 3.87 -13.71
CA MET A 96 4.71 3.23 -12.39
C MET A 96 5.68 3.88 -11.40
N ASN A 97 6.89 4.22 -11.84
CA ASN A 97 7.87 4.91 -11.02
C ASN A 97 7.42 6.33 -10.66
N ARG A 98 6.84 7.07 -11.62
CA ARG A 98 6.40 8.46 -11.41
C ARG A 98 5.27 8.57 -10.37
N TYR A 99 4.26 7.70 -10.45
CA TYR A 99 3.08 7.83 -9.57
C TYR A 99 3.15 6.96 -8.31
N PHE A 100 3.83 5.80 -8.34
CA PHE A 100 3.88 4.88 -7.21
C PHE A 100 5.28 4.71 -6.61
N GLY A 101 6.31 5.33 -7.18
CA GLY A 101 7.70 5.15 -6.74
C GLY A 101 8.27 3.75 -7.00
N VAL A 102 7.54 2.89 -7.71
CA VAL A 102 7.93 1.48 -7.90
C VAL A 102 8.89 1.30 -9.08
N GLY A 103 9.90 0.45 -8.88
CA GLY A 103 10.94 0.19 -9.87
C GLY A 103 10.58 -0.88 -10.91
N SER A 104 11.51 -1.12 -11.83
CA SER A 104 11.37 -2.14 -12.89
C SER A 104 11.13 -3.55 -12.33
N ARG A 105 11.95 -3.98 -11.35
CA ARG A 105 11.87 -5.33 -10.76
C ARG A 105 10.50 -5.61 -10.16
N GLU A 106 9.97 -4.68 -9.39
CA GLU A 106 8.65 -4.81 -8.78
C GLU A 106 7.53 -4.79 -9.82
N THR A 107 7.60 -3.86 -10.78
CA THR A 107 6.61 -3.77 -11.87
C THR A 107 6.55 -5.08 -12.68
N CYS A 108 7.71 -5.64 -13.04
CA CYS A 108 7.79 -6.92 -13.76
C CYS A 108 7.30 -8.11 -12.93
N ALA A 109 7.59 -8.14 -11.62
CA ALA A 109 7.07 -9.18 -10.72
C ALA A 109 5.54 -9.12 -10.65
N ARG A 110 4.97 -7.93 -10.49
CA ARG A 110 3.51 -7.72 -10.43
C ARG A 110 2.81 -8.05 -11.74
N ARG A 111 3.39 -7.70 -12.89
CA ARG A 111 2.86 -8.11 -14.21
C ARG A 111 2.75 -9.61 -14.35
N ARG A 112 3.80 -10.35 -13.95
CA ARG A 112 3.78 -11.82 -13.96
C ARG A 112 2.70 -12.38 -13.03
N LEU A 113 2.56 -11.82 -11.83
CA LEU A 113 1.54 -12.23 -10.87
C LEU A 113 0.12 -11.98 -11.39
N LEU A 114 -0.11 -10.85 -12.09
CA LEU A 114 -1.40 -10.46 -12.63
C LEU A 114 -1.69 -11.05 -14.02
N GLY A 115 -0.79 -11.85 -14.60
CA GLY A 115 -0.94 -12.43 -15.94
C GLY A 115 -0.91 -11.41 -17.08
N VAL A 116 -0.35 -10.22 -16.86
CA VAL A 116 -0.30 -9.14 -17.87
C VAL A 116 0.95 -9.31 -18.73
N SER A 117 0.75 -9.61 -20.02
CA SER A 117 1.82 -9.60 -21.02
C SER A 117 1.90 -8.24 -21.69
N VAL A 118 3.06 -7.60 -21.67
CA VAL A 118 3.29 -6.33 -22.36
C VAL A 118 4.10 -6.62 -23.63
N PRO A 119 3.67 -6.13 -24.81
CA PRO A 119 4.43 -6.29 -26.04
C PRO A 119 5.86 -5.76 -25.89
N ASN A 120 6.84 -6.54 -26.32
CA ASN A 120 8.23 -6.09 -26.34
C ASN A 120 8.40 -5.03 -27.45
N GLY A 121 8.82 -3.82 -27.08
CA GLY A 121 9.09 -2.75 -28.05
C GLY A 121 8.75 -1.36 -27.55
N ARG A 122 8.83 -0.37 -28.45
CA ARG A 122 8.35 0.98 -28.18
C ARG A 122 6.84 0.94 -27.99
N THR A 123 6.33 1.77 -27.09
CA THR A 123 4.89 1.99 -26.97
C THR A 123 4.36 2.44 -28.34
N PRO A 124 3.35 1.76 -28.91
CA PRO A 124 2.83 2.13 -30.22
C PRO A 124 2.34 3.57 -30.19
N ILE A 125 2.64 4.30 -31.26
CA ILE A 125 2.12 5.65 -31.45
C ILE A 125 0.64 5.47 -31.83
N PRO A 126 -0.30 6.07 -31.07
CA PRO A 126 -1.72 6.00 -31.41
C PRO A 126 -1.99 6.66 -32.76
N ASP A 127 -3.05 6.21 -33.43
CA ASP A 127 -3.59 6.90 -34.60
C ASP A 127 -4.25 8.23 -34.19
N GLU A 128 -4.49 9.09 -35.17
CA GLU A 128 -5.05 10.43 -34.94
C GLU A 128 -6.46 10.36 -34.33
N GLU A 129 -7.25 9.33 -34.69
CA GLU A 129 -8.58 9.10 -34.13
C GLU A 129 -8.54 8.73 -32.65
N THR A 130 -7.63 7.83 -32.25
CA THR A 130 -7.44 7.45 -30.84
C THR A 130 -6.89 8.63 -30.04
N ASP A 131 -5.97 9.41 -30.60
CA ASP A 131 -5.46 10.62 -29.95
C ASP A 131 -6.58 11.63 -29.66
N ALA A 132 -7.45 11.88 -30.65
CA ALA A 132 -8.61 12.74 -30.48
C ALA A 132 -9.57 12.18 -29.43
N ALA A 133 -9.85 10.88 -29.46
CA ALA A 133 -10.75 10.22 -28.50
C ALA A 133 -10.22 10.30 -27.06
N ILE A 134 -8.92 10.04 -26.85
CA ILE A 134 -8.24 10.19 -25.55
C ILE A 134 -8.40 11.62 -25.04
N TRP A 135 -8.12 12.61 -25.90
CA TRP A 135 -8.20 14.00 -25.49
C TRP A 135 -9.63 14.44 -25.15
N HIS A 136 -10.62 14.04 -25.96
CA HIS A 136 -12.03 14.32 -25.69
C HIS A 136 -12.50 13.74 -24.36
N GLN A 137 -12.06 12.54 -24.01
CA GLN A 137 -12.42 11.92 -22.76
C GLN A 137 -11.70 12.55 -21.57
N TRP A 138 -10.41 12.87 -21.72
CA TRP A 138 -9.63 13.59 -20.70
C TRP A 138 -10.28 14.92 -20.31
N GLN A 139 -10.82 15.68 -21.27
CA GLN A 139 -11.50 16.96 -20.98
C GLN A 139 -12.68 16.82 -20.00
N LYS A 140 -13.34 15.65 -19.94
CA LYS A 140 -14.46 15.41 -19.02
C LYS A 140 -14.02 15.19 -17.58
N TYR A 141 -12.81 14.65 -17.38
CA TYR A 141 -12.25 14.27 -16.07
C TYR A 141 -11.01 15.10 -15.73
N ARG A 142 -10.86 16.26 -16.36
CA ARG A 142 -9.62 17.04 -16.34
C ARG A 142 -9.28 17.48 -14.91
N VAL A 143 -8.06 17.19 -14.50
CA VAL A 143 -7.48 17.62 -13.22
C VAL A 143 -6.43 18.71 -13.48
N GLU A 144 -6.30 19.67 -12.56
CA GLU A 144 -5.33 20.78 -12.69
C GLU A 144 -3.88 20.32 -12.61
N ASN A 145 -3.58 19.34 -11.74
CA ASN A 145 -2.25 18.80 -11.55
C ASN A 145 -2.13 17.40 -12.15
N ILE A 146 -1.33 17.27 -13.20
CA ILE A 146 -1.09 16.00 -13.92
C ILE A 146 -0.29 15.02 -13.07
N ASP A 147 0.50 15.50 -12.10
CA ASP A 147 1.31 14.66 -11.21
C ASP A 147 0.56 14.18 -9.97
N SER A 148 -0.73 14.51 -9.86
CA SER A 148 -1.57 14.09 -8.76
C SER A 148 -2.06 12.64 -8.92
N PRO A 149 -2.32 11.91 -7.81
CA PRO A 149 -2.93 10.58 -7.89
C PRO A 149 -4.33 10.62 -8.53
N GLU A 150 -5.06 11.73 -8.39
CA GLU A 150 -6.36 11.95 -9.03
C GLU A 150 -6.23 11.99 -10.56
N ALA A 151 -5.16 12.59 -11.09
CA ALA A 151 -4.89 12.59 -12.52
C ALA A 151 -4.59 11.18 -13.05
N LEU A 152 -3.86 10.36 -12.29
CA LEU A 152 -3.66 8.96 -12.65
C LEU A 152 -4.98 8.19 -12.68
N ASP A 153 -5.85 8.39 -11.69
CA ASP A 153 -7.16 7.73 -11.64
C ASP A 153 -8.01 8.12 -12.86
N ALA A 154 -8.04 9.41 -13.21
CA ALA A 154 -8.71 9.90 -14.41
C ALA A 154 -8.12 9.28 -15.71
N MET A 155 -6.79 9.14 -15.82
CA MET A 155 -6.15 8.46 -16.95
C MET A 155 -6.51 6.98 -17.04
N MET A 156 -6.61 6.29 -15.90
CA MET A 156 -7.06 4.90 -15.85
C MET A 156 -8.53 4.79 -16.28
N GLN A 157 -9.40 5.69 -15.82
CA GLN A 157 -10.79 5.74 -16.25
C GLN A 157 -10.93 6.01 -17.76
N VAL A 158 -10.14 6.93 -18.32
CA VAL A 158 -10.08 7.17 -19.78
C VAL A 158 -9.68 5.90 -20.52
N THR A 159 -8.64 5.21 -20.04
CA THR A 159 -8.14 3.98 -20.66
C THR A 159 -9.20 2.87 -20.67
N GLU A 160 -9.91 2.69 -19.55
CA GLU A 160 -10.98 1.69 -19.42
C GLU A 160 -12.16 1.98 -20.35
N ASN A 161 -12.57 3.24 -20.45
CA ASN A 161 -13.68 3.60 -21.33
C ASN A 161 -13.33 3.43 -22.83
N LEU A 162 -12.07 3.64 -23.21
CA LEU A 162 -11.60 3.42 -24.58
C LEU A 162 -11.28 1.95 -24.88
N SER A 163 -11.27 1.09 -23.85
CA SER A 163 -10.99 -0.34 -24.00
C SER A 163 -12.02 -1.07 -24.85
N SER A 164 -13.23 -0.53 -24.99
CA SER A 164 -14.29 -1.09 -25.83
C SER A 164 -14.12 -0.83 -27.33
N CYS A 165 -13.37 0.18 -27.73
CA CYS A 165 -13.24 0.59 -29.14
C CYS A 165 -11.85 0.36 -29.70
N THR A 166 -10.80 0.88 -29.04
CA THR A 166 -9.44 0.91 -29.59
C THR A 166 -8.38 0.32 -28.64
N ALA A 167 -8.78 -0.03 -27.41
CA ALA A 167 -7.92 -0.67 -26.39
C ALA A 167 -6.49 -0.10 -26.28
N PRO A 168 -6.32 1.23 -26.11
CA PRO A 168 -5.00 1.80 -25.86
C PRO A 168 -4.47 1.35 -24.49
N SER A 169 -3.16 1.21 -24.37
CA SER A 169 -2.54 1.01 -23.04
C SER A 169 -2.54 2.32 -22.24
N LEU A 170 -2.54 2.22 -20.91
CA LEU A 170 -2.43 3.36 -20.00
C LEU A 170 -1.20 4.22 -20.29
N THR A 171 -0.11 3.60 -20.76
CA THR A 171 1.10 4.33 -21.17
C THR A 171 0.85 5.23 -22.38
N VAL A 172 0.07 4.77 -23.36
CA VAL A 172 -0.31 5.56 -24.53
C VAL A 172 -1.12 6.77 -24.06
N VAL A 173 -2.18 6.53 -23.29
CA VAL A 173 -3.05 7.58 -22.74
C VAL A 173 -2.25 8.63 -21.97
N TRP A 174 -1.34 8.20 -21.09
CA TRP A 174 -0.48 9.08 -20.34
C TRP A 174 0.46 9.92 -21.23
N ASN A 175 1.09 9.32 -22.24
CA ASN A 175 1.97 10.03 -23.17
C ASN A 175 1.20 11.10 -23.98
N CYS A 176 -0.01 10.78 -24.44
CA CYS A 176 -0.84 11.71 -25.21
C CYS A 176 -1.28 12.90 -24.37
N ILE A 177 -1.79 12.64 -23.17
CA ILE A 177 -2.24 13.70 -22.25
C ILE A 177 -1.07 14.59 -21.82
N THR A 178 0.07 14.01 -21.45
CA THR A 178 1.25 14.79 -21.06
C THR A 178 1.79 15.64 -22.21
N HIS A 179 1.78 15.14 -23.45
CA HIS A 179 2.18 15.91 -24.62
C HIS A 179 1.21 17.06 -24.93
N CYS A 180 -0.10 16.80 -24.89
CA CYS A 180 -1.13 17.79 -25.15
C CYS A 180 -1.17 18.90 -24.09
N GLU A 181 -1.06 18.57 -22.81
CA GLU A 181 -1.02 19.57 -21.74
C GLU A 181 0.26 20.41 -21.81
N ARG A 182 1.43 19.82 -22.12
CA ARG A 182 2.66 20.60 -22.38
C ARG A 182 2.52 21.58 -23.53
N LYS A 183 1.86 21.18 -24.63
CA LYS A 183 1.57 22.09 -25.75
C LYS A 183 0.62 23.21 -25.34
N ASN A 184 -0.39 22.91 -24.52
CA ASN A 184 -1.34 23.91 -24.04
C ASN A 184 -0.73 24.91 -23.06
N THR A 185 0.16 24.49 -22.16
CA THR A 185 0.87 25.41 -21.26
C THR A 185 1.77 26.36 -22.04
N VAL A 186 2.52 25.86 -23.02
CA VAL A 186 3.35 26.70 -23.92
C VAL A 186 2.50 27.72 -24.69
N ARG A 187 1.36 27.29 -25.27
CA ARG A 187 0.44 28.18 -25.99
C ARG A 187 -0.19 29.23 -25.08
N ARG A 188 -0.51 28.90 -23.82
CA ARG A 188 -1.04 29.86 -22.83
C ARG A 188 -0.01 30.94 -22.47
N ILE A 189 1.25 30.54 -22.26
CA ILE A 189 2.35 31.47 -21.95
C ILE A 189 2.62 32.41 -23.14
N GLN A 190 2.54 31.90 -24.37
CA GLN A 190 2.72 32.71 -25.58
C GLN A 190 1.58 33.70 -25.83
N ARG A 191 0.35 33.41 -25.39
CA ARG A 191 -0.82 34.31 -25.53
C ARG A 191 -0.94 35.34 -24.42
N ALA A 192 -0.21 35.16 -23.32
CA ALA A 192 -0.19 36.09 -22.18
C ALA A 192 0.97 37.11 -22.25
N ARG A 193 1.82 37.01 -23.29
CA ARG A 193 2.85 38.00 -23.65
C ARG A 193 2.37 38.81 -24.83
#